data_AF-A0AAN0MJ69-F1
#
_entry.id   AF-A0AAN0MJ69-F1
#
_cell.length_a   1.000
_cell.length_b   1.000
_cell.length_c   1.000
_cell.angle_alpha   90.00
_cell.angle_beta   90.00
_cell.angle_gamma   90.00
#
_symmetry.space_group_name_H-M   'P 1'
#
loop_
_entity.id
_entity.type
_entity.pdbx_description
1 polymer ?
#
loop_
_entity_poly.entity_id
_entity_poly.type
_entity_poly.pdbx_seq_one_letter_code
_entity_poly.pdbx_strand_id
1 'polypeptide(L)'
;MAEAYVDRVANELADMALADQAASGDETIVDQIGEILGASSQTLQETYLTAVRVRRAEARARDILGRRKENGYKEAPKPKAAPCRACPRIRKKRPPKSWTPPNHKPKPLPPAAPRQGGSPARCRTGSRRSLPS
;
A
#
# COMPACT_ATOMS: atom_id res chain seq x y z
N MET A 1 24.09 -1.05 13.04
CA MET A 1 25.02 -2.11 12.58
C MET A 1 24.29 -3.38 12.12
N ALA A 2 23.23 -3.84 12.81
CA ALA A 2 22.48 -5.04 12.41
C ALA A 2 21.73 -4.91 11.06
N GLU A 3 21.14 -3.74 10.76
CA GLU A 3 20.43 -3.49 9.48
C GLU A 3 21.27 -3.85 8.24
N ALA A 4 22.53 -3.41 8.23
CA ALA A 4 23.44 -3.65 7.11
C ALA A 4 23.79 -5.14 6.92
N TYR A 5 23.67 -5.99 7.94
CA TYR A 5 23.86 -7.43 7.77
C TYR A 5 22.63 -8.08 7.12
N VAL A 6 21.42 -7.72 7.58
CA VAL A 6 20.15 -8.19 7.00
C VAL A 6 20.08 -7.84 5.51
N ASP A 7 20.41 -6.60 5.15
CA ASP A 7 20.41 -6.16 3.75
C ASP A 7 21.38 -6.96 2.89
N ARG A 8 22.61 -7.19 3.37
CA ARG A 8 23.62 -7.97 2.64
C ARG A 8 23.15 -9.39 2.40
N VAL A 9 22.70 -10.09 3.45
CA VAL A 9 22.23 -11.48 3.35
C VAL A 9 21.00 -11.58 2.45
N ALA A 10 20.04 -10.66 2.58
CA ALA A 10 18.85 -10.61 1.73
C ALA A 10 19.22 -10.44 0.25
N ASN A 11 20.16 -9.54 -0.04
CA ASN A 11 20.63 -9.28 -1.41
C ASN A 11 21.36 -10.50 -2.00
N GLU A 12 22.24 -11.14 -1.23
CA GLU A 12 22.96 -12.34 -1.68
C GLU A 12 22.00 -13.51 -1.94
N LEU A 13 21.05 -13.76 -1.03
CA LEU A 13 20.03 -14.79 -1.21
C LEU A 13 19.16 -14.54 -2.44
N ALA A 14 18.78 -13.28 -2.69
CA ALA A 14 18.01 -12.93 -3.86
C ALA A 14 18.79 -13.17 -5.17
N ASP A 15 20.14 -13.17 -5.16
CA ASP A 15 20.95 -13.36 -6.37
C ASP A 15 20.98 -14.85 -6.69
N MET A 16 21.24 -15.65 -5.66
CA MET A 16 21.23 -17.10 -5.75
C MET A 16 19.85 -17.62 -6.17
N ALA A 17 18.77 -17.10 -5.58
CA ALA A 17 17.41 -17.50 -5.95
C ALA A 17 17.05 -17.17 -7.39
N LEU A 18 17.44 -16.00 -7.90
CA LEU A 18 17.19 -15.63 -9.30
C LEU A 18 18.08 -16.41 -10.28
N ALA A 19 19.31 -16.73 -9.88
CA ALA A 19 20.21 -17.57 -10.67
C ALA A 19 19.67 -19.00 -10.78
N ASP A 20 19.19 -19.58 -9.67
CA ASP A 20 18.57 -20.90 -9.66
C ASP A 20 17.24 -20.91 -10.43
N GLN A 21 16.41 -19.88 -10.27
CA GLN A 21 15.20 -19.72 -11.09
C GLN A 21 15.52 -19.72 -12.59
N ALA A 22 16.62 -19.06 -13.01
CA ALA A 22 17.04 -19.02 -14.40
C ALA A 22 17.62 -20.36 -14.90
N ALA A 23 18.26 -21.13 -14.01
CA ALA A 23 18.88 -22.42 -14.34
C ALA A 23 17.87 -23.58 -14.37
N SER A 24 17.03 -23.68 -13.34
CA SER A 24 16.01 -24.72 -13.18
C SER A 24 14.72 -24.41 -13.95
N GLY A 25 14.43 -23.13 -14.21
CA GLY A 25 13.16 -22.69 -14.80
C GLY A 25 11.97 -22.73 -13.83
N ASP A 26 12.21 -23.04 -12.55
CA ASP A 26 11.18 -23.05 -11.52
C ASP A 26 10.99 -21.64 -10.95
N GLU A 27 9.85 -21.01 -11.25
CA GLU A 27 9.52 -19.67 -10.75
C GLU A 27 9.09 -19.67 -9.27
N THR A 28 8.82 -20.84 -8.68
CA THR A 28 8.31 -20.98 -7.31
C THR A 28 9.41 -20.92 -6.25
N ILE A 29 10.68 -21.10 -6.63
CA ILE A 29 11.82 -21.12 -5.71
C ILE A 29 11.94 -19.83 -4.88
N VAL A 30 11.62 -18.68 -5.48
CA VAL A 30 11.62 -17.38 -4.79
C VAL A 30 10.57 -17.33 -3.68
N ASP A 31 9.38 -17.88 -3.94
CA ASP A 31 8.29 -17.88 -2.98
C ASP A 31 8.57 -18.87 -1.84
N GLN A 32 9.13 -20.06 -2.15
CA GLN A 32 9.54 -21.05 -1.16
C GLN A 32 10.61 -20.52 -0.21
N ILE A 33 11.66 -19.89 -0.74
CA ILE A 33 12.71 -19.24 0.09
C ILE A 33 12.07 -18.13 0.92
N GLY A 34 11.17 -17.34 0.34
CA GLY A 34 10.41 -16.32 1.05
C GLY A 34 9.63 -16.88 2.25
N GLU A 35 8.94 -18.01 2.10
CA GLU A 35 8.20 -18.67 3.18
C GLU A 35 9.12 -19.16 4.31
N ILE A 36 10.24 -19.80 3.96
CA ILE A 36 11.23 -20.28 4.95
C ILE A 36 11.83 -19.11 5.74
N LEU A 37 12.19 -18.02 5.05
CA LEU A 37 12.69 -16.81 5.70
C LEU A 37 11.62 -16.18 6.59
N GLY A 38 10.36 -16.13 6.15
CA GLY A 38 9.24 -15.59 6.93
C GLY A 38 8.96 -16.35 8.21
N ALA A 39 9.17 -17.67 8.22
CA ALA A 39 9.05 -18.50 9.41
C ALA A 39 10.13 -18.19 10.47
N SER A 40 11.30 -17.69 10.05
CA SER A 40 12.45 -17.45 10.93
C SER A 40 12.63 -15.98 11.30
N SER A 41 12.37 -15.07 10.36
CA SER A 41 12.53 -13.62 10.51
C SER A 41 11.72 -12.85 9.46
N GLN A 42 10.69 -12.15 9.93
CA GLN A 42 9.84 -11.32 9.07
C GLN A 42 10.63 -10.17 8.39
N THR A 43 11.53 -9.51 9.11
CA THR A 43 12.31 -8.38 8.54
C THR A 43 13.21 -8.84 7.40
N LEU A 44 13.86 -10.00 7.52
CA LEU A 44 14.69 -10.56 6.45
C LEU A 44 13.86 -10.95 5.22
N GLN A 45 12.66 -11.51 5.43
CA GLN A 45 11.74 -11.85 4.35
C GLN A 45 11.31 -10.60 3.56
N GLU A 46 10.92 -9.53 4.24
CA GLU A 46 10.50 -8.28 3.60
C GLU A 46 11.63 -7.68 2.75
N THR A 47 12.85 -7.65 3.29
CA THR A 47 14.03 -7.15 2.57
C THR A 47 14.36 -8.04 1.37
N TYR A 48 14.32 -9.37 1.52
CA TYR A 48 14.56 -10.33 0.44
C TYR A 48 13.57 -10.14 -0.73
N LEU A 49 12.27 -10.12 -0.43
CA LEU A 49 11.23 -9.94 -1.45
C LEU A 49 11.34 -8.57 -2.14
N THR A 50 11.77 -7.55 -1.41
CA THR A 50 12.07 -6.22 -1.96
C THR A 50 13.26 -6.29 -2.91
N ALA A 51 14.36 -6.92 -2.52
CA ALA A 51 15.55 -7.09 -3.37
C ALA A 51 15.22 -7.83 -4.68
N VAL A 52 14.45 -8.92 -4.62
CA VAL A 52 14.01 -9.66 -5.82
C VAL A 52 13.19 -8.76 -6.76
N ARG A 53 12.24 -7.98 -6.21
CA ARG A 53 11.43 -7.04 -7.00
C ARG A 53 12.29 -5.98 -7.67
N VAL A 54 13.27 -5.43 -6.96
CA VAL A 54 14.20 -4.43 -7.49
C VAL A 54 15.00 -5.00 -8.65
N ARG A 55 15.53 -6.23 -8.54
CA ARG A 55 16.29 -6.86 -9.63
C ARG A 55 15.46 -7.15 -10.87
N ARG A 56 14.21 -7.60 -10.70
CA ARG A 56 13.28 -7.76 -11.82
C ARG A 56 12.94 -6.42 -12.47
N ALA A 57 12.88 -5.32 -11.71
CA ALA A 57 12.70 -3.98 -12.27
C ALA A 57 13.96 -3.48 -12.98
N GLU A 58 15.14 -3.75 -12.42
CA GLU A 58 16.42 -3.40 -13.00
C GLU A 58 16.66 -4.11 -14.33
N ALA A 59 16.42 -5.42 -14.41
CA ALA A 59 16.54 -6.18 -15.66
C ALA A 59 15.67 -5.56 -16.77
N ARG A 60 14.40 -5.24 -16.46
CA ARG A 60 13.50 -4.55 -17.38
C ARG A 60 13.99 -3.15 -17.77
N ALA A 61 14.60 -2.42 -16.83
CA ALA A 61 15.16 -1.09 -17.10
C ALA A 61 16.39 -1.19 -18.01
N ARG A 62 17.28 -2.17 -17.78
CA ARG A 62 18.44 -2.45 -18.62
C ARG A 62 18.04 -2.82 -20.05
N ASP A 63 17.01 -3.63 -20.24
CA ASP A 63 16.46 -3.96 -21.57
C ASP A 63 15.98 -2.71 -22.32
N ILE A 64 15.30 -1.81 -21.62
CA ILE A 64 14.82 -0.54 -22.18
C ILE A 64 16.00 0.34 -22.62
N LEU A 65 17.03 0.44 -21.78
CA LEU A 65 18.23 1.22 -22.10
C LEU A 65 19.00 0.62 -23.28
N GLY A 66 19.10 -0.71 -23.38
CA GLY A 66 19.69 -1.40 -24.52
C GLY A 66 18.98 -1.06 -25.83
N ARG A 67 17.65 -1.22 -25.87
CA ARG A 67 16.82 -0.88 -27.04
C ARG A 67 16.94 0.60 -27.43
N ARG A 68 17.03 1.51 -26.45
CA ARG A 68 17.21 2.95 -26.73
C ARG A 68 18.55 3.24 -27.40
N LYS A 69 19.62 2.58 -26.97
CA LYS A 69 20.95 2.70 -27.59
C LYS A 69 20.93 2.23 -29.05
N GLU A 70 20.31 1.08 -29.31
CA GLU A 70 20.16 0.52 -30.67
C GLU A 70 19.33 1.43 -31.58
N ASN A 71 18.24 2.02 -31.06
CA ASN A 71 17.38 2.93 -31.81
C ASN A 71 17.95 4.36 -31.95
N GLY A 72 19.17 4.62 -31.46
CA GLY A 72 19.81 5.94 -31.51
C GLY A 72 19.05 7.02 -30.73
N TYR A 73 18.41 6.65 -29.62
CA TYR A 73 17.62 7.53 -28.73
C TYR A 73 16.37 8.18 -29.35
N LYS A 74 15.93 7.74 -30.55
CA LYS A 74 14.84 8.38 -31.31
C LYS A 74 13.44 8.05 -30.81
N GLU A 75 13.24 6.85 -30.28
CA GLU A 75 11.94 6.38 -29.78
C GLU A 75 12.05 6.09 -28.28
N ALA A 76 11.22 6.74 -27.46
CA ALA A 76 11.06 6.36 -26.07
C ALA A 76 10.22 5.08 -26.03
N PRO A 77 10.77 3.90 -25.69
CA PRO A 77 9.96 2.70 -25.49
C PRO A 77 8.93 3.01 -24.42
N LYS A 78 7.66 3.03 -24.84
CA LYS A 78 6.52 3.13 -23.93
C LYS A 78 6.69 1.97 -22.95
N PRO A 79 6.75 2.23 -21.62
CA PRO A 79 6.77 1.12 -20.68
C PRO A 79 5.55 0.28 -21.02
N LYS A 80 5.75 -1.02 -21.33
CA LYS A 80 4.63 -1.96 -21.40
C LYS A 80 3.93 -1.79 -20.07
N ALA A 81 2.73 -1.21 -20.10
CA ALA A 81 2.00 -0.86 -18.89
C ALA A 81 2.01 -2.12 -18.01
N ALA A 82 2.68 -2.04 -16.85
CA ALA A 82 2.56 -3.10 -15.87
C ALA A 82 1.05 -3.27 -15.69
N PRO A 83 0.49 -4.47 -15.89
CA PRO A 83 -0.94 -4.63 -15.65
C PRO A 83 -1.15 -4.15 -14.22
N CYS A 84 -1.95 -3.10 -14.05
CA CYS A 84 -2.34 -2.57 -12.76
C CYS A 84 -3.10 -3.68 -12.04
N ARG A 85 -2.38 -4.62 -11.39
CA ARG A 85 -2.94 -5.82 -10.74
C ARG A 85 -3.76 -5.47 -9.50
N ALA A 86 -3.76 -4.18 -9.10
CA ALA A 86 -4.55 -3.64 -7.99
C ALA A 86 -5.80 -2.85 -8.44
N CYS A 87 -6.07 -2.68 -9.75
CA CYS A 87 -7.41 -2.29 -10.17
C CYS A 87 -8.22 -3.58 -10.43
N PRO A 88 -9.29 -3.87 -9.67
CA PRO A 88 -10.28 -4.81 -10.18
C PRO A 88 -10.66 -4.31 -11.56
N ARG A 89 -10.59 -5.22 -12.54
CA ARG A 89 -10.93 -4.97 -13.94
C ARG A 89 -12.42 -4.63 -13.99
N ILE A 90 -12.78 -3.40 -13.65
CA ILE A 90 -14.06 -2.80 -13.99
C ILE A 90 -14.03 -2.74 -15.50
N ARG A 91 -14.48 -3.83 -16.11
CA ARG A 91 -14.83 -3.95 -17.50
C ARG A 91 -15.58 -2.67 -17.82
N LYS A 92 -15.04 -1.84 -18.72
CA LYS A 92 -15.65 -0.60 -19.21
C LYS A 92 -17.05 -0.91 -19.75
N LYS A 93 -18.04 -1.08 -18.88
CA LYS A 93 -19.44 -0.94 -19.24
C LYS A 93 -19.61 0.56 -19.35
N ARG A 94 -19.55 1.05 -20.57
CA ARG A 94 -20.02 2.38 -20.92
C ARG A 94 -21.38 2.55 -20.24
N PRO A 95 -21.61 3.59 -19.42
CA PRO A 95 -22.93 3.79 -18.82
C PRO A 95 -23.98 3.81 -19.94
N PRO A 96 -25.18 3.25 -19.73
CA PRO A 96 -26.24 3.37 -20.73
C PRO A 96 -26.48 4.85 -20.98
N LYS A 97 -26.76 5.23 -22.23
CA LYS A 97 -26.91 6.63 -22.69
C LYS A 97 -27.96 7.46 -21.91
N SER A 98 -28.72 6.84 -21.01
CA SER A 98 -29.77 7.45 -20.18
C SER A 98 -29.44 7.51 -18.69
N TRP A 99 -28.20 7.24 -18.25
CA TRP A 99 -27.85 7.32 -16.83
C TRP A 99 -27.82 8.78 -16.33
N THR A 100 -28.83 9.15 -15.55
CA THR A 100 -28.87 10.37 -14.74
C THR A 100 -28.40 10.06 -13.32
N PRO A 101 -27.52 10.89 -12.71
CA PRO A 101 -27.09 10.68 -11.34
C PRO A 101 -28.29 10.88 -10.38
N PRO A 102 -28.42 10.08 -9.31
CA PRO A 102 -29.44 10.29 -8.31
C PRO A 102 -29.21 11.63 -7.60
N ASN A 103 -30.21 12.51 -7.67
CA ASN A 103 -30.21 13.82 -7.03
C ASN A 103 -30.41 13.65 -5.51
N HIS A 104 -29.34 13.30 -4.79
CA HIS A 104 -29.33 13.37 -3.34
C HIS A 104 -28.83 14.75 -2.92
N LYS A 105 -29.75 15.63 -2.52
CA LYS A 105 -29.39 16.86 -1.81
C LYS A 105 -28.59 16.47 -0.55
N PRO A 106 -27.45 17.10 -0.26
CA PRO A 106 -26.75 16.86 1.00
C PRO A 106 -27.70 17.16 2.16
N LYS A 107 -27.83 16.21 3.11
CA LYS A 107 -28.63 16.42 4.32
C LYS A 107 -28.08 17.64 5.06
N PRO A 108 -28.94 18.58 5.52
CA PRO A 108 -28.46 19.75 6.24
C PRO A 108 -27.78 19.31 7.54
N LEU A 109 -26.63 19.93 7.83
CA LEU A 109 -25.91 19.78 9.09
C LEU A 109 -26.82 20.16 10.27
N PRO A 110 -26.76 19.46 11.42
CA PRO A 110 -27.53 19.83 12.59
C PRO A 110 -27.11 21.21 13.12
N PRO A 111 -28.03 22.00 13.69
CA PRO A 111 -27.71 23.33 14.20
C PRO A 111 -26.72 23.24 15.38
N ALA A 112 -25.74 24.15 15.38
CA ALA A 112 -24.71 24.26 16.40
C ALA A 112 -25.35 24.44 17.79
N ALA A 113 -24.96 23.59 18.76
CA ALA A 113 -25.41 23.69 20.13
C ALA A 113 -25.00 25.06 20.74
N PRO A 114 -25.87 25.72 21.51
CA PRO A 114 -25.53 26.98 22.15
C PRO A 114 -24.43 26.77 23.20
N ARG A 115 -23.36 27.55 23.07
CA ARG A 115 -22.29 27.67 24.07
C ARG A 115 -22.92 28.11 25.39
N GLN A 116 -23.06 27.20 26.35
CA GLN A 116 -23.47 27.57 27.71
C GLN A 116 -22.36 28.39 28.36
N GLY A 117 -22.51 29.71 28.29
CA GLY A 117 -21.77 30.66 29.12
C GLY A 117 -22.26 30.55 30.56
N GLY A 118 -21.32 30.53 31.50
CA GLY A 118 -21.61 30.37 32.92
C GLY A 118 -22.13 31.63 33.62
N SER A 119 -22.73 31.36 34.80
CA SER A 119 -22.95 32.23 35.98
C SER A 119 -24.04 33.33 35.92
N PRO A 120 -24.56 33.83 37.07
CA PRO A 120 -24.58 33.30 38.46
C PRO A 120 -25.96 33.42 39.19
N ALA A 121 -26.01 32.84 40.40
CA ALA A 121 -26.83 33.21 41.58
C ALA A 121 -28.38 33.08 41.53
N ARG A 122 -28.90 32.21 42.42
CA ARG A 122 -30.11 32.54 43.21
C ARG A 122 -30.11 31.81 44.56
N CYS A 123 -29.93 32.60 45.61
CA CYS A 123 -30.31 32.26 46.97
C CYS A 123 -31.84 32.15 47.05
N ARG A 124 -32.37 31.10 47.69
CA ARG A 124 -33.64 31.13 48.45
C ARG A 124 -33.74 29.92 49.38
N THR A 125 -33.29 30.14 50.62
CA THR A 125 -34.00 29.83 51.86
C THR A 125 -34.81 28.52 51.97
N GLY A 126 -34.22 27.56 52.68
CA GLY A 126 -34.82 26.90 53.85
C GLY A 126 -36.01 25.95 53.63
N SER A 127 -35.81 24.65 53.89
CA SER A 127 -36.19 24.09 55.20
C SER A 127 -35.63 22.68 55.41
N ARG A 128 -35.29 22.47 56.69
CA ARG A 128 -34.77 21.29 57.39
C ARG A 128 -35.42 19.96 57.01
N ARG A 129 -34.62 18.89 57.01
CA ARG A 129 -34.67 17.69 57.89
C ARG A 129 -33.98 16.53 57.16
N SER A 130 -32.74 16.24 57.54
CA SER A 130 -32.34 15.20 58.51
C SER A 130 -31.96 13.89 57.80
N LEU A 131 -30.65 13.62 57.86
CA LEU A 131 -29.90 12.37 57.68
C LEU A 131 -30.56 11.14 58.36
N PRO A 132 -29.93 9.94 58.37
CA PRO A 132 -29.49 9.10 57.24
C PRO A 132 -29.90 7.61 57.48
N SER A 133 -29.63 6.73 56.50
CA SER A 133 -28.88 5.46 56.64
C SER A 133 -28.95 4.71 55.31
#